data_AF-A0A7J3W954-F1
#
_entry.id   AF-A0A7J3W954-F1
#
_cell.length_a   1.000
_cell.length_b   1.000
_cell.length_c   1.000
_cell.angle_alpha   90.00
_cell.angle_beta   90.00
_cell.angle_gamma   90.00
#
_symmetry.space_group_name_H-M   'P 1'
#
loop_
_entity.id
_entity.type
_entity.pdbx_description
1 polymer ?
#
loop_
_entity_poly.entity_id
_entity_poly.type
_entity_poly.pdbx_seq_one_letter_code
_entity_poly.pdbx_strand_id
1 'polypeptide(L)'
;MEQDENVGVACPSVLNFDGSLQWTCLFVDRFLFSYGMKSPVNKIILASAPCGPVYVIRRSLVMDRSLFDKNLVIYREEEYVGHVVWLKGFKIVYVPTAVVYHQGGPTISRYSKPTFRFHFYKNEFYLLFKFGDIPSIVGGLFLRLARLLILAAVCVMRKRKTETEYVIEYLRAICWLLRNGTTIVRYKGKNMFYISSKYSFLRALYPSIGVRLMLKYLEEEVRNGGLDIPIASYSCSSESFNTI
;
A
#
# COMPACT_ATOMS: atom_id res chain seq x y z
N MET A 1 -18.86 -9.40 8.49
CA MET A 1 -18.38 -8.69 9.71
C MET A 1 -19.23 -9.05 10.93
N GLU A 2 -20.56 -9.09 10.81
CA GLU A 2 -21.43 -9.68 11.84
C GLU A 2 -21.28 -11.21 11.89
N GLN A 3 -21.16 -11.85 10.72
CA GLN A 3 -20.97 -13.30 10.59
C GLN A 3 -19.51 -13.77 10.79
N ASP A 4 -18.53 -12.86 10.77
CA ASP A 4 -17.11 -13.17 11.02
C ASP A 4 -16.51 -12.03 11.84
N GLU A 5 -16.29 -12.31 13.12
CA GLU A 5 -15.74 -11.38 14.11
C GLU A 5 -14.28 -10.98 13.79
N ASN A 6 -13.55 -11.81 13.04
CA ASN A 6 -12.17 -11.55 12.66
C ASN A 6 -12.05 -10.54 11.52
N VAL A 7 -13.13 -10.23 10.80
CA VAL A 7 -13.10 -9.20 9.75
C VAL A 7 -13.20 -7.82 10.40
N GLY A 8 -12.14 -7.02 10.29
CA GLY A 8 -12.08 -5.65 10.79
C GLY A 8 -12.48 -4.61 9.75
N VAL A 9 -12.23 -4.88 8.47
CA VAL A 9 -12.52 -3.95 7.36
C VAL A 9 -13.10 -4.70 6.17
N ALA A 10 -14.13 -4.13 5.54
CA ALA A 10 -14.73 -4.64 4.31
C ALA A 10 -14.74 -3.55 3.23
N CYS A 11 -14.24 -3.90 2.04
CA CYS A 11 -14.10 -3.00 0.89
C CYS A 11 -15.01 -3.44 -0.26
N PRO A 12 -15.74 -2.52 -0.92
CA PRO A 12 -16.58 -2.82 -2.07
C PRO A 12 -15.79 -2.88 -3.39
N SER A 13 -16.44 -3.38 -4.44
CA SER A 13 -16.12 -3.10 -5.84
C SER A 13 -16.30 -1.61 -6.12
N VAL A 14 -15.26 -0.94 -6.62
CA VAL A 14 -15.31 0.48 -6.98
C VAL A 14 -15.37 0.62 -8.49
N LEU A 15 -16.48 1.13 -9.02
CA LEU A 15 -16.70 1.27 -10.45
C LEU A 15 -16.70 2.75 -10.87
N ASN A 16 -16.24 3.00 -12.09
CA ASN A 16 -16.56 4.22 -12.82
C ASN A 16 -18.03 4.19 -13.24
N PHE A 17 -18.60 5.36 -13.58
CA PHE A 17 -19.98 5.45 -14.08
C PHE A 17 -20.22 4.70 -15.39
N ASP A 18 -19.17 4.43 -16.17
CA ASP A 18 -19.22 3.59 -17.37
C ASP A 18 -19.19 2.08 -17.06
N GLY A 19 -19.18 1.70 -15.78
CA GLY A 19 -19.13 0.30 -15.31
C GLY A 19 -17.74 -0.31 -15.28
N SER A 20 -16.70 0.39 -15.74
CA SER A 20 -15.33 -0.12 -15.66
C SER A 20 -14.79 -0.09 -14.22
N LEU A 21 -14.02 -1.13 -13.85
CA LEU A 21 -13.47 -1.28 -12.51
C LEU A 21 -12.33 -0.28 -12.26
N GLN A 22 -12.40 0.47 -11.17
CA GLN A 22 -11.29 1.26 -10.66
C GLN A 22 -10.27 0.35 -9.94
N TRP A 23 -9.22 0.95 -9.38
CA TRP A 23 -8.36 0.20 -8.46
C TRP A 23 -9.19 -0.24 -7.25
N THR A 24 -9.29 -1.54 -7.06
CA THR A 24 -9.84 -2.20 -5.88
C THR A 24 -8.78 -3.11 -5.27
N CYS A 25 -8.95 -3.54 -4.02
CA CYS A 25 -8.05 -4.42 -3.28
C CYS A 25 -6.58 -3.97 -3.28
N LEU A 26 -6.10 -3.42 -2.17
CA LEU A 26 -4.70 -3.07 -2.06
C LEU A 26 -3.92 -4.22 -1.42
N PHE A 27 -2.98 -4.77 -2.17
CA PHE A 27 -2.00 -5.72 -1.68
C PHE A 27 -0.68 -5.02 -1.43
N VAL A 28 0.07 -5.46 -0.45
CA VAL A 28 1.38 -4.90 -0.09
C VAL A 28 2.39 -6.03 -0.03
N ASP A 29 3.58 -5.83 -0.60
CA ASP A 29 4.66 -6.80 -0.49
C ASP A 29 5.56 -6.54 0.72
N ARG A 30 6.49 -7.46 0.98
CA ARG A 30 7.43 -7.34 2.10
C ARG A 30 8.27 -6.06 2.08
N PHE A 31 8.51 -5.45 0.91
CA PHE A 31 9.29 -4.21 0.76
C PHE A 31 8.42 -2.95 0.79
N LEU A 32 7.15 -3.11 1.20
CA LEU A 32 6.16 -2.05 1.32
C LEU A 32 5.92 -1.35 -0.03
N PHE A 33 5.94 -2.11 -1.12
CA PHE A 33 5.31 -1.66 -2.37
C PHE A 33 3.86 -2.13 -2.39
N SER A 34 3.01 -1.32 -3.01
CA SER A 34 1.56 -1.50 -2.93
C SER A 34 0.96 -1.69 -4.29
N TYR A 35 -0.03 -2.57 -4.38
CA TYR A 35 -0.54 -3.20 -5.58
C TYR A 35 -2.06 -3.18 -5.56
N GLY A 36 -2.66 -2.31 -6.37
CA GLY A 36 -4.10 -2.40 -6.62
C GLY A 36 -4.40 -3.52 -7.62
N MET A 37 -5.66 -3.93 -7.65
CA MET A 37 -6.24 -4.80 -8.67
C MET A 37 -7.20 -3.98 -9.54
N LYS A 38 -7.26 -4.27 -10.85
CA LYS A 38 -8.19 -3.64 -11.80
C LYS A 38 -9.10 -4.64 -12.52
N SER A 39 -9.12 -5.87 -12.04
CA SER A 39 -9.86 -6.96 -12.67
C SER A 39 -10.94 -7.49 -11.75
N PRO A 40 -12.12 -7.83 -12.30
CA PRO A 40 -13.24 -8.30 -11.50
C PRO A 40 -12.90 -9.64 -10.86
N VAL A 41 -13.18 -9.75 -9.56
CA VAL A 41 -13.05 -10.98 -8.80
C VAL A 41 -14.42 -11.30 -8.24
N ASN A 42 -14.95 -12.49 -8.53
CA ASN A 42 -16.33 -12.85 -8.15
C ASN A 42 -16.41 -13.58 -6.80
N LYS A 43 -15.37 -13.50 -5.98
CA LYS A 43 -15.31 -14.08 -4.64
C LYS A 43 -14.79 -13.09 -3.61
N ILE A 44 -15.17 -13.29 -2.36
CA ILE A 44 -14.58 -12.56 -1.24
C ILE A 44 -13.12 -12.97 -1.13
N ILE A 45 -12.21 -11.99 -1.07
CA ILE A 45 -10.77 -12.23 -0.93
C ILE A 45 -10.19 -11.37 0.19
N LEU A 46 -9.06 -11.81 0.76
CA LEU A 46 -8.26 -11.00 1.67
C LEU A 46 -7.52 -9.89 0.90
N ALA A 47 -7.26 -8.78 1.59
CA ALA A 47 -6.42 -7.68 1.10
C ALA A 47 -5.44 -7.23 2.17
N SER A 48 -4.30 -6.64 1.77
CA SER A 48 -3.32 -6.09 2.71
C SER A 48 -3.77 -4.76 3.30
N ALA A 49 -4.58 -4.01 2.56
CA ALA A 49 -5.10 -2.72 2.96
C ALA A 49 -6.44 -2.40 2.29
N PRO A 50 -7.28 -1.55 2.90
CA PRO A 50 -8.42 -1.00 2.21
C PRO A 50 -8.02 -0.27 0.94
N CYS A 51 -8.92 -0.26 -0.05
CA CYS A 51 -8.71 0.43 -1.31
C CYS A 51 -10.00 1.08 -1.76
N GLY A 52 -9.90 2.33 -2.20
CA GLY A 52 -11.03 3.05 -2.78
C GLY A 52 -11.66 4.08 -1.83
N PRO A 53 -12.68 4.79 -2.31
CA PRO A 53 -13.27 5.95 -1.65
C PRO A 53 -14.13 5.59 -0.43
N VAL A 54 -14.55 4.32 -0.33
CA VAL A 54 -15.51 3.86 0.68
C VAL A 54 -15.12 2.46 1.12
N TYR A 55 -15.09 2.25 2.43
CA TYR A 55 -14.96 0.95 3.07
C TYR A 55 -15.56 1.05 4.49
N VAL A 56 -16.00 -0.08 5.03
CA VAL A 56 -16.58 -0.15 6.37
C VAL A 56 -15.54 -0.69 7.35
N ILE A 57 -15.38 -0.04 8.50
CA ILE A 57 -14.45 -0.42 9.56
C ILE A 57 -15.23 -0.81 10.81
N ARG A 58 -14.81 -1.88 11.48
CA ARG A 58 -15.37 -2.31 12.77
C ARG A 58 -15.20 -1.21 13.80
N ARG A 59 -16.27 -0.88 14.53
CA ARG A 59 -16.27 0.22 15.51
C ARG A 59 -15.14 0.15 16.53
N SER A 60 -14.80 -1.04 17.02
CA SER A 60 -13.70 -1.23 17.98
C SER A 60 -12.34 -0.75 17.45
N LEU A 61 -12.10 -0.84 16.14
CA LEU A 61 -10.88 -0.32 15.49
C LEU A 61 -10.91 1.20 15.38
N VAL A 62 -12.07 1.80 15.08
CA VAL A 62 -12.21 3.26 14.93
C VAL A 62 -11.94 4.00 16.24
N MET A 63 -12.28 3.39 17.37
CA MET A 63 -12.01 3.96 18.70
C MET A 63 -10.51 3.94 19.06
N ASP A 64 -9.69 3.26 18.27
CA ASP A 64 -8.25 3.19 18.48
C ASP A 64 -7.52 4.38 17.85
N ARG A 65 -6.83 5.16 18.70
CA ARG A 65 -6.08 6.35 18.26
C ARG A 65 -4.91 6.04 17.32
N SER A 66 -4.47 4.79 17.25
CA SER A 66 -3.38 4.36 16.37
C SER A 66 -3.84 4.06 14.94
N LEU A 67 -5.15 4.00 14.67
CA LEU A 67 -5.70 3.63 13.35
C LEU A 67 -5.30 4.62 12.25
N PHE A 68 -5.11 5.90 12.60
CA PHE A 68 -4.72 6.95 11.66
C PHE A 68 -3.41 7.62 12.11
N ASP A 69 -2.66 8.13 11.13
CA ASP A 69 -1.38 8.78 11.36
C ASP A 69 -1.33 10.17 10.73
N LYS A 70 -1.11 11.18 11.57
CA LYS A 70 -1.00 12.59 11.14
C LYS A 70 0.14 12.85 10.17
N ASN A 71 1.14 11.96 10.08
CA ASN A 71 2.24 12.09 9.13
C ASN A 71 1.83 11.71 7.69
N LEU A 72 0.66 11.11 7.50
CA LEU A 72 0.10 10.68 6.21
C LEU A 72 -1.04 11.62 5.81
N VAL A 73 -0.66 12.76 5.23
CA VAL A 73 -1.62 13.79 4.79
C VAL A 73 -2.39 13.39 3.52
N ILE A 74 -1.69 12.74 2.58
CA ILE A 74 -2.25 12.29 1.30
C ILE A 74 -1.42 11.10 0.80
N TYR A 75 -2.09 10.13 0.20
CA TYR A 75 -1.55 8.89 -0.34
C TYR A 75 -0.98 7.92 0.70
N ARG A 76 -1.36 6.64 0.55
CA ARG A 76 -0.89 5.51 1.37
C ARG A 76 -1.36 5.56 2.83
N GLU A 77 -2.32 6.42 3.15
CA GLU A 77 -3.06 6.41 4.41
C GLU A 77 -3.85 5.10 4.57
N GLU A 78 -4.42 4.58 3.48
CA GLU A 78 -5.17 3.33 3.51
C GLU A 78 -4.25 2.15 3.78
N GLU A 79 -3.02 2.21 3.30
CA GLU A 79 -2.02 1.19 3.60
C GLU A 79 -1.64 1.19 5.06
N TYR A 80 -1.43 2.36 5.65
CA TYR A 80 -1.18 2.47 7.09
C TYR A 80 -2.33 1.86 7.90
N VAL A 81 -3.57 2.21 7.57
CA VAL A 81 -4.77 1.58 8.17
C VAL A 81 -4.69 0.07 8.01
N GLY A 82 -4.35 -0.42 6.82
CA GLY A 82 -4.20 -1.84 6.56
C GLY A 82 -3.22 -2.54 7.50
N HIS A 83 -2.02 -1.97 7.65
CA HIS A 83 -1.00 -2.51 8.55
C HIS A 83 -1.49 -2.54 10.00
N VAL A 84 -2.11 -1.45 10.48
CA VAL A 84 -2.61 -1.38 11.86
C VAL A 84 -3.71 -2.42 12.10
N VAL A 85 -4.64 -2.58 11.15
CA VAL A 85 -5.73 -3.57 11.23
C VAL A 85 -5.17 -4.99 11.32
N TRP A 86 -4.23 -5.34 10.44
CA TRP A 86 -3.59 -6.65 10.45
C TRP A 86 -2.80 -6.89 11.73
N LEU A 87 -2.02 -5.91 12.19
CA LEU A 87 -1.26 -6.00 13.44
C LEU A 87 -2.17 -6.25 14.65
N LYS A 88 -3.38 -5.69 14.63
CA LYS A 88 -4.41 -5.91 15.65
C LYS A 88 -5.13 -7.27 15.52
N GLY A 89 -4.73 -8.11 14.58
CA GLY A 89 -5.27 -9.45 14.37
C GLY A 89 -6.55 -9.50 13.55
N PHE A 90 -6.96 -8.38 12.94
CA PHE A 90 -8.14 -8.34 12.09
C PHE A 90 -7.80 -8.53 10.61
N LYS A 91 -8.73 -9.17 9.90
CA LYS A 91 -8.70 -9.36 8.45
C LYS A 91 -9.30 -8.16 7.74
N ILE A 92 -8.80 -7.90 6.54
CA ILE A 92 -9.37 -6.96 5.59
C ILE A 92 -9.87 -7.77 4.41
N VAL A 93 -11.13 -7.57 4.04
CA VAL A 93 -11.78 -8.32 2.96
C VAL A 93 -12.27 -7.39 1.86
N TYR A 94 -12.19 -7.88 0.64
CA TYR A 94 -12.91 -7.34 -0.50
C TYR A 94 -14.21 -8.11 -0.72
N VAL A 95 -15.30 -7.40 -0.93
CA VAL A 95 -16.64 -7.95 -1.11
C VAL A 95 -17.16 -7.54 -2.48
N PRO A 96 -17.12 -8.44 -3.49
CA PRO A 96 -17.39 -8.05 -4.87
C PRO A 96 -18.85 -7.71 -5.15
N THR A 97 -19.77 -8.24 -4.33
CA THR A 97 -21.21 -7.98 -4.41
C THR A 97 -21.59 -6.60 -3.88
N ALA A 98 -20.74 -5.97 -3.05
CA ALA A 98 -20.92 -4.59 -2.65
C ALA A 98 -20.32 -3.68 -3.72
N VAL A 99 -21.11 -2.79 -4.32
CA VAL A 99 -20.70 -1.95 -5.45
C VAL A 99 -20.86 -0.48 -5.10
N VAL A 100 -19.84 0.32 -5.38
CA VAL A 100 -19.83 1.78 -5.25
C VAL A 100 -19.39 2.42 -6.56
N TYR A 101 -20.17 3.38 -7.05
CA TYR A 101 -19.79 4.22 -8.18
C TYR A 101 -19.04 5.45 -7.68
N HIS A 102 -17.89 5.76 -8.28
CA HIS A 102 -17.01 6.81 -7.81
C HIS A 102 -16.46 7.70 -8.93
N GLN A 103 -16.60 9.02 -8.78
CA GLN A 103 -15.91 9.99 -9.61
C GLN A 103 -14.49 10.27 -9.06
N GLY A 104 -13.49 9.59 -9.61
CA GLY A 104 -12.09 9.81 -9.21
C GLY A 104 -11.53 11.16 -9.68
N GLY A 105 -10.67 11.78 -8.86
CA GLY A 105 -9.85 12.95 -9.26
C GLY A 105 -10.19 14.33 -8.67
N PRO A 106 -11.42 14.67 -8.24
CA PRO A 106 -11.74 16.03 -7.76
C PRO A 106 -10.84 16.52 -6.62
N THR A 107 -10.57 15.69 -5.61
CA THR A 107 -9.72 16.08 -4.47
C THR A 107 -8.25 16.20 -4.86
N ILE A 108 -7.74 15.27 -5.67
CA ILE A 108 -6.34 15.24 -6.12
C ILE A 108 -6.03 16.46 -7.01
N SER A 109 -7.02 16.94 -7.77
CA SER A 109 -6.85 18.11 -8.66
C SER A 109 -6.46 19.40 -7.93
N ARG A 110 -6.68 19.47 -6.61
CA ARG A 110 -6.30 20.61 -5.76
C ARG A 110 -4.81 20.67 -5.43
N TYR A 111 -4.07 19.57 -5.65
CA TYR A 111 -2.65 19.48 -5.34
C TYR A 111 -1.80 19.59 -6.60
N SER A 112 -0.64 20.24 -6.48
CA SER A 112 0.35 20.25 -7.55
C SER A 112 0.93 18.84 -7.78
N LYS A 113 1.30 18.52 -9.02
CA LYS A 113 1.96 17.24 -9.35
C LYS A 113 3.25 17.01 -8.53
N PRO A 114 4.11 18.02 -8.29
CA PRO A 114 5.27 17.86 -7.40
C PRO A 114 4.89 17.53 -5.95
N THR A 115 3.93 18.26 -5.36
CA THR A 115 3.41 17.99 -4.01
C THR A 115 2.94 16.55 -3.89
N PHE A 116 2.17 16.10 -4.89
CA PHE A 116 1.69 14.73 -4.95
C PHE A 116 2.84 13.70 -4.94
N ARG A 117 3.82 13.86 -5.84
CA ARG A 117 4.98 12.95 -5.92
C ARG A 117 5.81 12.92 -4.64
N PHE A 118 6.01 14.09 -4.03
CA PHE A 118 6.72 14.18 -2.75
C PHE A 118 6.04 13.35 -1.68
N HIS A 119 4.74 13.53 -1.45
CA HIS A 119 4.01 12.78 -0.44
C HIS A 119 3.99 11.29 -0.75
N PHE A 120 3.82 10.90 -2.02
CA PHE A 120 3.91 9.50 -2.43
C PHE A 120 5.25 8.85 -2.03
N TYR A 121 6.38 9.45 -2.42
CA TYR A 121 7.70 8.90 -2.09
C TYR A 121 8.03 8.99 -0.60
N LYS A 122 7.70 10.11 0.05
CA LYS A 122 7.88 10.31 1.50
C LYS A 122 7.14 9.23 2.29
N ASN A 123 5.87 8.99 1.96
CA ASN A 123 5.03 8.03 2.67
C ASN A 123 5.48 6.60 2.40
N GLU A 124 6.00 6.32 1.21
CA GLU A 124 6.61 5.03 0.91
C GLU A 124 7.83 4.72 1.78
N PHE A 125 8.73 5.69 2.00
CA PHE A 125 9.84 5.53 2.94
C PHE A 125 9.34 5.45 4.38
N TYR A 126 8.37 6.28 4.75
CA TYR A 126 7.79 6.30 6.08
C TYR A 126 7.23 4.93 6.48
N LEU A 127 6.40 4.32 5.63
CA LEU A 127 5.81 3.01 5.89
C LEU A 127 6.85 1.90 5.92
N LEU A 128 7.87 1.94 5.05
CA LEU A 128 8.99 0.99 5.09
C LEU A 128 9.69 1.00 6.45
N PHE A 129 10.01 2.18 6.98
CA PHE A 129 10.67 2.29 8.29
C PHE A 129 9.74 1.97 9.45
N LYS A 130 8.45 2.31 9.31
CA LYS A 130 7.45 2.12 10.35
C LYS A 130 7.06 0.65 10.54
N PHE A 131 6.93 -0.12 9.45
CA PHE A 131 6.39 -1.49 9.48
C PHE A 131 7.35 -2.57 8.99
N GLY A 132 8.38 -2.22 8.21
CA GLY A 132 9.33 -3.20 7.68
C GLY A 132 10.18 -3.82 8.78
N ASP A 133 10.48 -5.11 8.66
CA ASP A 133 11.57 -5.74 9.43
C ASP A 133 12.94 -5.30 8.89
N ILE A 134 14.03 -5.63 9.58
CA ILE A 134 15.38 -5.20 9.15
C ILE A 134 15.72 -5.69 7.73
N PRO A 135 15.49 -6.97 7.36
CA PRO A 135 15.72 -7.42 5.98
C PRO A 135 14.90 -6.65 4.94
N SER A 136 13.63 -6.37 5.22
CA SER A 136 12.76 -5.64 4.32
C SER A 136 13.16 -4.18 4.19
N ILE A 137 13.66 -3.55 5.25
CA ILE A 137 14.23 -2.20 5.17
C ILE A 137 15.48 -2.19 4.30
N VAL A 138 16.43 -3.09 4.54
CA VAL A 138 17.68 -3.14 3.78
C VAL A 138 17.40 -3.42 2.31
N GLY A 139 16.63 -4.46 1.99
CA GLY A 139 16.25 -4.78 0.62
C GLY A 139 15.38 -3.70 -0.01
N GLY A 140 14.42 -3.14 0.74
CA GLY A 140 13.55 -2.08 0.29
C GLY A 140 14.29 -0.78 -0.02
N LEU A 141 15.34 -0.45 0.74
CA LEU A 141 16.23 0.68 0.47
C LEU A 141 17.07 0.44 -0.79
N PHE A 142 17.62 -0.77 -0.96
CA PHE A 142 18.36 -1.13 -2.18
C PHE A 142 17.50 -0.95 -3.44
N LEU A 143 16.26 -1.45 -3.41
CA LEU A 143 15.31 -1.31 -4.51
C LEU A 143 14.94 0.15 -4.80
N ARG A 144 14.81 0.96 -3.75
CA ARG A 144 14.52 2.41 -3.87
C ARG A 144 15.72 3.20 -4.38
N LEU A 145 16.94 2.78 -4.07
CA LEU A 145 18.16 3.34 -4.66
C LEU A 145 18.22 3.03 -6.15
N ALA A 146 17.98 1.78 -6.54
CA ALA A 146 17.94 1.38 -7.94
C ALA A 146 16.88 2.18 -8.74
N ARG A 147 15.69 2.41 -8.16
CA ARG A 147 14.68 3.30 -8.74
C ARG A 147 15.18 4.72 -8.97
N LEU A 148 15.88 5.30 -7.98
CA LEU A 148 16.44 6.65 -8.12
C LEU A 148 17.44 6.74 -9.28
N LEU A 149 18.32 5.74 -9.42
CA LEU A 149 19.28 5.68 -10.52
C LEU A 149 18.58 5.61 -11.88
N ILE A 150 17.52 4.80 -12.00
CA ILE A 150 16.70 4.72 -13.22
C ILE A 150 16.02 6.06 -13.52
N LEU A 151 15.40 6.70 -12.53
CA LEU A 151 14.75 8.00 -12.71
C LEU A 151 15.76 9.07 -13.14
N ALA A 152 16.96 9.08 -12.55
CA ALA A 152 18.05 9.98 -12.94
C ALA A 152 18.50 9.75 -14.39
N ALA A 153 18.69 8.48 -14.79
CA ALA A 153 19.04 8.14 -16.17
C ALA A 153 17.95 8.60 -17.16
N VAL A 154 16.68 8.32 -16.87
CA VAL A 154 15.54 8.77 -17.71
C VAL A 154 15.47 10.30 -17.78
N CYS A 155 15.72 11.00 -16.67
CA CYS A 155 15.79 12.46 -16.64
C CYS A 155 16.88 13.00 -17.59
N VAL A 156 18.08 12.42 -17.55
CA VAL A 156 19.21 12.81 -18.43
C VAL A 156 18.89 12.53 -19.91
N MET A 157 18.27 11.38 -20.20
CA MET A 157 17.93 10.97 -21.56
C MET A 157 16.82 11.83 -22.17
N ARG A 158 15.74 12.09 -21.42
CA ARG A 158 14.55 12.75 -21.95
C ARG A 158 14.57 14.27 -21.80
N LYS A 159 15.31 14.80 -20.81
CA LYS A 159 15.45 16.24 -20.53
C LYS A 159 14.11 17.00 -20.43
N ARG A 160 13.09 16.33 -19.90
CA ARG A 160 11.75 16.92 -19.68
C ARG A 160 11.62 17.40 -18.25
N LYS A 161 11.00 18.56 -18.06
CA LYS A 161 10.67 19.14 -16.75
C LYS A 161 10.03 18.11 -15.80
N THR A 162 9.09 17.30 -16.31
CA THR A 162 8.40 16.28 -15.52
C THR A 162 9.34 15.22 -14.95
N GLU A 163 10.37 14.80 -15.68
CA GLU A 163 11.33 13.78 -15.22
C GLU A 163 12.28 14.37 -14.17
N THR A 164 12.67 15.63 -14.35
CA THR A 164 13.43 16.39 -13.34
C THR A 164 12.64 16.52 -12.04
N GLU A 165 11.34 16.82 -12.13
CA GLU A 165 10.45 16.87 -10.95
C GLU A 165 10.37 15.51 -10.24
N TYR A 166 10.34 14.38 -10.96
CA TYR A 166 10.37 13.05 -10.31
C TYR A 166 11.64 12.86 -9.46
N VAL A 167 12.81 13.19 -10.00
CA VAL A 167 14.08 13.07 -9.29
C VAL A 167 14.15 14.02 -8.09
N ILE A 168 13.77 15.30 -8.28
CA ILE A 168 13.79 16.31 -7.22
C ILE A 168 12.89 15.89 -6.05
N GLU A 169 11.64 15.52 -6.33
CA GLU A 169 10.70 15.17 -5.25
C GLU A 169 11.08 13.86 -4.56
N TYR A 170 11.77 12.95 -5.27
CA TYR A 170 12.37 11.76 -4.68
C TYR A 170 13.48 12.10 -3.68
N LEU A 171 14.41 12.95 -4.09
CA LEU A 171 15.52 13.41 -3.23
C LEU A 171 14.97 14.17 -2.02
N ARG A 172 13.94 15.01 -2.21
CA ARG A 172 13.24 15.67 -1.09
C ARG A 172 12.63 14.66 -0.11
N ALA A 173 12.05 13.56 -0.59
CA ALA A 173 11.55 12.49 0.28
C ALA A 173 12.68 11.81 1.07
N ILE A 174 13.84 11.58 0.46
CA ILE A 174 15.04 11.08 1.17
C ILE A 174 15.50 12.09 2.22
N CYS A 175 15.61 13.37 1.89
CA CYS A 175 15.97 14.42 2.84
C CYS A 175 14.99 14.48 4.01
N TRP A 176 13.68 14.32 3.75
CA TRP A 176 12.67 14.23 4.81
C TRP A 176 12.91 13.03 5.71
N LEU A 177 13.17 11.84 5.15
CA LEU A 177 13.48 10.63 5.91
C LEU A 177 14.73 10.83 6.78
N LEU A 178 15.81 11.39 6.24
CA LEU A 178 17.05 11.62 6.99
C LEU A 178 16.83 12.57 8.18
N ARG A 179 15.95 13.56 8.03
CA ARG A 179 15.62 14.54 9.10
C ARG A 179 14.68 13.98 10.16
N ASN A 180 13.77 13.08 9.79
CA ASN A 180 12.67 12.64 10.66
C ASN A 180 12.76 11.15 11.05
N GLY A 181 13.67 10.37 10.46
CA GLY A 181 13.70 8.93 10.57
C GLY A 181 13.87 8.42 12.00
N THR A 182 14.61 9.16 12.83
CA THR A 182 14.80 8.87 14.26
C THR A 182 13.52 9.05 15.09
N THR A 183 12.57 9.84 14.61
CA THR A 183 11.27 10.07 15.27
C THR A 183 10.20 9.06 14.88
N ILE A 184 10.49 8.18 13.90
CA ILE A 184 9.54 7.18 13.44
C ILE A 184 9.47 6.05 14.47
N VAL A 185 8.37 6.03 15.22
CA VAL A 185 8.03 4.90 16.09
C VAL A 185 7.66 3.70 15.23
N ARG A 186 8.40 2.61 15.42
CA ARG A 186 8.24 1.36 14.66
C ARG A 186 7.22 0.46 15.31
N TYR A 187 6.36 -0.12 14.48
CA TYR A 187 5.51 -1.23 14.91
C TYR A 187 6.32 -2.52 14.88
N LYS A 188 6.22 -3.29 15.97
CA LYS A 188 6.72 -4.65 16.05
C LYS A 188 5.50 -5.56 16.14
N GLY A 189 5.33 -6.43 15.17
CA GLY A 189 4.27 -7.42 15.16
C GLY A 189 4.38 -8.31 13.94
N LYS A 190 3.81 -9.50 14.05
CA LYS A 190 3.99 -10.57 13.07
C LYS A 190 2.73 -10.86 12.25
N ASN A 191 1.61 -10.24 12.61
CA ASN A 191 0.34 -10.37 11.92
C ASN A 191 0.30 -9.36 10.78
N MET A 192 0.99 -9.66 9.68
CA MET A 192 0.97 -8.84 8.47
C MET A 192 0.59 -9.71 7.29
N PHE A 193 -0.36 -9.23 6.48
CA PHE A 193 -0.71 -9.88 5.22
C PHE A 193 0.11 -9.26 4.08
N TYR A 194 1.29 -9.83 3.84
CA TYR A 194 2.11 -9.48 2.68
C TYR A 194 1.92 -10.50 1.56
N ILE A 195 1.81 -10.01 0.32
CA ILE A 195 1.85 -10.89 -0.84
C ILE A 195 3.30 -11.25 -1.17
N SER A 196 3.51 -12.52 -1.53
CA SER A 196 4.69 -12.91 -2.29
C SER A 196 4.60 -12.27 -3.67
N SER A 197 5.59 -11.48 -4.07
CA SER A 197 5.68 -11.11 -5.47
C SER A 197 7.10 -11.32 -5.98
N LYS A 198 7.25 -12.30 -6.88
CA LYS A 198 8.43 -12.40 -7.76
C LYS A 198 8.68 -11.11 -8.56
N TYR A 199 7.68 -10.23 -8.65
CA TYR A 199 7.73 -8.95 -9.34
C TYR A 199 7.91 -7.74 -8.43
N SER A 200 8.16 -7.94 -7.13
CA SER A 200 8.54 -6.85 -6.21
C SER A 200 9.68 -6.01 -6.76
N PHE A 201 10.66 -6.67 -7.37
CA PHE A 201 11.77 -6.03 -8.06
C PHE A 201 11.30 -5.17 -9.25
N LEU A 202 10.46 -5.72 -10.13
CA LEU A 202 9.97 -4.99 -11.31
C LEU A 202 9.10 -3.78 -10.93
N ARG A 203 8.26 -3.90 -9.89
CA ARG A 203 7.45 -2.77 -9.41
C ARG A 203 8.32 -1.68 -8.80
N ALA A 204 9.34 -2.08 -8.05
CA ALA A 204 10.27 -1.13 -7.46
C ALA A 204 11.02 -0.31 -8.52
N LEU A 205 11.40 -0.92 -9.65
CA LEU A 205 12.20 -0.25 -10.67
C LEU A 205 11.41 0.70 -11.58
N TYR A 206 10.12 0.46 -11.84
CA TYR A 206 9.29 1.41 -12.59
C TYR A 206 7.77 1.26 -12.34
N PRO A 207 7.10 2.23 -11.71
CA PRO A 207 5.71 2.10 -11.27
C PRO A 207 4.68 1.98 -12.41
N SER A 208 5.01 2.33 -13.67
CA SER A 208 4.08 2.23 -14.81
C SER A 208 4.30 1.02 -15.72
N ILE A 209 5.51 0.44 -15.77
CA ILE A 209 5.85 -0.68 -16.68
C ILE A 209 5.45 -2.03 -16.04
N GLY A 210 5.53 -2.15 -14.71
CA GLY A 210 5.23 -3.39 -14.00
C GLY A 210 3.74 -3.70 -13.82
N VAL A 211 2.85 -2.71 -13.94
CA VAL A 211 1.43 -2.87 -13.61
C VAL A 211 0.75 -3.94 -14.48
N ARG A 212 1.01 -3.96 -15.79
CA ARG A 212 0.27 -4.86 -16.71
C ARG A 212 0.67 -6.34 -16.58
N LEU A 213 1.96 -6.63 -16.37
CA LEU A 213 2.45 -8.01 -16.24
C LEU A 213 2.08 -8.64 -14.90
N MET A 214 2.09 -7.84 -13.84
CA MET A 214 1.80 -8.29 -12.49
C MET A 214 0.30 -8.27 -12.18
N LEU A 215 -0.49 -7.39 -12.80
CA LEU A 215 -1.95 -7.53 -12.84
C LEU A 215 -2.33 -8.87 -13.45
N LYS A 216 -1.75 -9.25 -14.60
CA LYS A 216 -1.97 -10.58 -15.21
C LYS A 216 -1.63 -11.73 -14.25
N TYR A 217 -0.55 -11.61 -13.47
CA TYR A 217 -0.17 -12.65 -12.51
C TYR A 217 -1.10 -12.72 -11.30
N LEU A 218 -1.41 -11.57 -10.66
CA LEU A 218 -2.38 -11.53 -9.56
C LEU A 218 -3.74 -12.02 -10.02
N GLU A 219 -4.15 -11.68 -11.25
CA GLU A 219 -5.34 -12.20 -11.91
C GLU A 219 -5.27 -13.73 -12.09
N GLU A 220 -4.16 -14.26 -12.60
CA GLU A 220 -3.96 -15.71 -12.76
C GLU A 220 -3.97 -16.44 -11.41
N GLU A 221 -3.29 -15.94 -10.39
CA GLU A 221 -3.30 -16.56 -9.05
C GLU A 221 -4.66 -16.48 -8.38
N VAL A 222 -5.34 -15.34 -8.42
CA VAL A 222 -6.70 -15.19 -7.88
C VAL A 222 -7.68 -16.13 -8.59
N ARG A 223 -7.57 -16.23 -9.93
CA ARG A 223 -8.42 -17.07 -10.79
C ARG A 223 -8.16 -18.56 -10.59
N ASN A 224 -6.92 -18.96 -10.35
CA ASN A 224 -6.52 -20.34 -10.08
C ASN A 224 -6.76 -20.76 -8.62
N GLY A 225 -7.49 -19.95 -7.83
CA GLY A 225 -7.79 -20.26 -6.42
C GLY A 225 -6.65 -19.93 -5.44
N GLY A 226 -5.47 -19.53 -5.93
CA GLY A 226 -4.22 -19.40 -5.20
C GLY A 226 -4.00 -18.08 -4.47
N LEU A 227 -4.98 -17.57 -3.74
CA LEU A 227 -4.69 -16.59 -2.67
C LEU A 227 -4.61 -17.26 -1.29
N ASP A 228 -4.21 -18.53 -1.25
CA ASP A 228 -3.58 -19.12 -0.07
C ASP A 228 -2.07 -18.85 -0.14
N ILE A 229 -1.67 -17.60 0.07
CA ILE A 229 -0.27 -17.29 0.34
C ILE A 229 -0.16 -16.52 1.66
N PRO A 230 -0.09 -17.23 2.81
CA PRO A 230 0.53 -16.66 3.99
C PRO A 230 2.04 -16.61 3.73
N ILE A 231 2.60 -15.47 3.32
CA ILE A 231 4.03 -15.27 3.54
C ILE A 231 4.22 -14.75 4.95
N ALA A 232 4.55 -15.72 5.79
CA ALA A 232 5.02 -15.62 7.16
C ALA A 232 4.01 -15.03 8.16
N SER A 233 3.06 -15.87 8.58
CA SER A 233 2.73 -15.89 10.01
C SER A 233 3.98 -16.33 10.76
N TYR A 234 4.87 -15.40 11.10
CA TYR A 234 5.83 -15.70 12.15
C TYR A 234 4.99 -15.82 13.43
N SER A 235 4.86 -17.03 13.97
CA SER A 235 4.28 -17.20 15.30
C SER A 235 5.30 -16.69 16.33
N CYS A 236 4.84 -15.98 17.36
CA CYS A 236 5.10 -16.31 18.76
C CYS A 236 4.50 -15.22 19.68
N SER A 237 3.80 -15.73 20.69
CA SER A 237 3.35 -15.16 21.97
C SER A 237 2.79 -13.74 22.04
N SER A 238 1.55 -13.70 22.53
CA SER A 238 0.88 -12.56 23.09
C SER A 238 1.68 -11.94 24.24
N GLU A 239 2.51 -10.95 23.93
CA GLU A 239 2.95 -9.99 24.93
C GLU A 239 2.61 -8.59 24.44
N SER A 240 1.60 -8.03 25.11
CA SER A 240 1.27 -6.61 25.28
C SER A 240 1.87 -5.63 24.26
N PHE A 241 0.98 -5.01 23.48
CA PHE A 241 1.22 -3.73 22.82
C PHE A 241 1.57 -2.67 23.88
N ASN A 242 2.85 -2.52 24.22
CA ASN A 242 3.33 -1.36 24.94
C ASN A 242 3.62 -0.26 23.92
N THR A 243 2.66 0.64 23.77
CA THR A 243 2.93 2.02 23.36
C THR A 243 3.88 2.67 24.38
N ILE A 244 5.01 3.18 23.90
CA ILE A 244 5.72 4.30 24.55
C ILE A 244 5.35 5.55 23.76
#